data_AF-A0A7C5A2J7-F1
#
_entry.id   AF-A0A7C5A2J7-F1
#
_cell.length_a   1.000
_cell.length_b   1.000
_cell.length_c   1.000
_cell.angle_alpha   90.00
_cell.angle_beta   90.00
_cell.angle_gamma   90.00
#
_symmetry.space_group_name_H-M   'P 1'
#
loop_
_entity.id
_entity.type
_entity.pdbx_description
1 polymer ?
#
loop_
_entity_poly.entity_id
_entity_poly.type
_entity_poly.pdbx_seq_one_letter_code
_entity_poly.pdbx_strand_id
1 'polypeptide(L)'
;MSEVIIIKNEYAELVYHSDTQIVHHTFHQPIGGEKFREILNAGARTLEEYKASKWLSDDRGNSALSPEDTEWSMTDWFPRS
;
A
#
# COMPACT_ATOMS: atom_id res chain seq x y z
N MET A 1 17.82 -4.47 9.88
CA MET A 1 16.47 -4.40 9.33
C MET A 1 16.60 -4.49 7.83
N SER A 2 16.23 -5.62 7.27
CA SER A 2 16.32 -5.84 5.82
C SER A 2 15.02 -5.39 5.17
N GLU A 3 15.10 -4.31 4.41
CA GLU A 3 13.98 -3.68 3.72
C GLU A 3 14.10 -3.95 2.22
N VAL A 4 13.03 -4.43 1.60
CA VAL A 4 12.92 -4.60 0.16
C VAL A 4 12.01 -3.51 -0.38
N ILE A 5 12.57 -2.61 -1.18
CA ILE A 5 11.80 -1.53 -1.81
C ILE A 5 11.05 -2.11 -3.01
N ILE A 6 9.72 -2.03 -2.97
CA ILE A 6 8.83 -2.50 -4.04
C ILE A 6 8.47 -1.33 -4.96
N ILE A 7 8.07 -0.20 -4.39
CA ILE A 7 7.79 1.05 -5.11
C ILE A 7 8.41 2.20 -4.33
N LYS A 8 9.02 3.15 -5.05
CA LYS A 8 9.45 4.43 -4.49
C LYS A 8 9.30 5.52 -5.54
N ASN A 9 8.36 6.44 -5.31
CA ASN A 9 8.12 7.59 -6.16
C ASN A 9 7.73 8.81 -5.33
N GLU A 10 7.41 9.92 -6.00
CA GLU A 10 7.04 11.18 -5.34
C GLU A 10 5.74 11.11 -4.53
N TYR A 11 4.85 10.17 -4.83
CA TYR A 11 3.56 10.01 -4.16
C TYR A 11 3.62 9.05 -2.99
N ALA A 12 4.40 7.96 -3.12
CA ALA A 12 4.45 6.92 -2.12
C ALA A 12 5.73 6.10 -2.13
N GLU A 13 5.97 5.46 -1.00
CA GLU A 13 6.92 4.37 -0.82
C GLU A 13 6.17 3.11 -0.38
N LEU A 14 6.53 1.96 -0.96
CA LEU A 14 6.03 0.64 -0.59
C LEU A 14 7.24 -0.24 -0.30
N VAL A 15 7.35 -0.69 0.95
CA VAL A 15 8.48 -1.46 1.45
C VAL A 15 7.99 -2.75 2.09
N TYR A 16 8.70 -3.85 1.83
CA TYR A 16 8.54 -5.08 2.57
C TYR A 16 9.65 -5.21 3.63
N HIS A 17 9.25 -5.34 4.89
CA HIS A 17 10.13 -5.61 6.02
C HIS A 17 10.27 -7.12 6.20
N SER A 18 11.39 -7.70 5.75
CA SER A 18 11.54 -9.16 5.77
C SER A 18 11.63 -9.75 7.17
N ASP A 19 12.15 -8.96 8.12
CA ASP A 19 12.35 -9.41 9.51
C ASP A 19 11.03 -9.55 10.27
N THR A 20 10.06 -8.66 9.98
CA THR A 20 8.75 -8.64 10.64
C THR A 20 7.64 -9.17 9.75
N GLN A 21 7.94 -9.48 8.49
CA GLN A 21 6.99 -9.90 7.45
C GLN A 21 5.84 -8.90 7.29
N ILE A 22 6.18 -7.60 7.19
CA ILE A 22 5.21 -6.50 7.10
C ILE A 22 5.36 -5.82 5.75
N VAL A 23 4.26 -5.63 5.04
CA VAL A 23 4.18 -4.69 3.91
C VAL A 23 3.80 -3.33 4.48
N HIS A 24 4.62 -2.32 4.22
CA HIS A 24 4.46 -0.96 4.73
C HIS A 24 4.34 0.00 3.55
N HIS A 25 3.20 0.68 3.43
CA HIS A 25 3.07 1.81 2.52
C HIS A 25 3.18 3.13 3.27
N THR A 26 3.76 4.13 2.62
CA THR A 26 3.81 5.51 3.11
C THR A 26 3.41 6.44 1.98
N PHE A 27 2.35 7.23 2.16
CA PHE A 27 1.97 8.27 1.21
C PHE A 27 2.58 9.62 1.61
N HIS A 28 3.24 10.28 0.67
CA HIS A 28 3.93 11.55 0.87
C HIS A 28 3.09 12.77 0.48
N GLN A 29 2.07 12.58 -0.36
CA GLN A 29 1.16 13.61 -0.83
C GLN A 29 -0.20 12.97 -1.19
N PRO A 30 -1.28 13.77 -1.31
CA PRO A 30 -2.58 13.28 -1.75
C PRO A 30 -2.49 12.47 -3.05
N ILE A 31 -3.06 11.27 -3.03
CA ILE A 31 -3.10 10.36 -4.17
C ILE A 31 -4.50 9.76 -4.29
N GLY A 32 -4.93 9.51 -5.53
CA GLY A 32 -6.22 8.91 -5.83
C GLY A 32 -6.24 8.27 -7.22
N GLY A 33 -7.34 7.62 -7.54
CA GLY A 33 -7.54 6.93 -8.81
C GLY A 33 -6.49 5.85 -9.07
N GLU A 34 -6.08 5.70 -10.33
CA GLU A 34 -5.24 4.58 -10.78
C GLU A 34 -3.91 4.48 -10.03
N LYS A 35 -3.23 5.61 -9.75
CA LYS A 35 -1.95 5.60 -9.04
C LYS A 35 -2.08 5.04 -7.62
N PHE A 36 -3.16 5.41 -6.91
CA PHE A 36 -3.45 4.88 -5.58
C PHE A 36 -3.70 3.37 -5.64
N ARG A 37 -4.52 2.93 -6.59
CA ARG A 37 -4.82 1.50 -6.80
C ARG A 37 -3.59 0.70 -7.18
N GLU A 38 -2.70 1.26 -7.99
CA GLU A 38 -1.43 0.61 -8.38
C GLU A 38 -0.57 0.28 -7.16
N ILE A 39 -0.40 1.23 -6.22
CA ILE A 39 0.39 1.05 -5.01
C ILE A 39 -0.23 -0.03 -4.12
N LEU A 40 -1.54 0.05 -3.90
CA LEU A 40 -2.27 -0.92 -3.09
C LEU A 40 -2.27 -2.33 -3.71
N ASN A 41 -2.37 -2.43 -5.03
CA ASN A 41 -2.25 -3.68 -5.77
C ASN A 41 -0.85 -4.28 -5.71
N ALA A 42 0.18 -3.44 -5.82
CA ALA A 42 1.56 -3.88 -5.67
C ALA A 42 1.79 -4.46 -4.27
N GLY A 43 1.32 -3.78 -3.22
CA GLY A 43 1.44 -4.31 -1.87
C GLY A 43 0.66 -5.60 -1.66
N ALA A 44 -0.56 -5.73 -2.20
CA ALA A 44 -1.32 -6.96 -2.09
C ALA A 44 -0.60 -8.15 -2.74
N ARG A 45 0.02 -7.94 -3.91
CA ARG A 45 0.89 -8.94 -4.54
C ARG A 45 2.11 -9.26 -3.67
N THR A 46 2.72 -8.26 -3.04
CA THR A 46 3.84 -8.47 -2.10
C THR A 46 3.42 -9.29 -0.88
N LEU A 47 2.21 -9.12 -0.37
CA LEU A 47 1.69 -9.95 0.72
C LEU A 47 1.66 -11.43 0.33
N GLU A 48 1.16 -11.74 -0.87
CA GLU A 48 1.10 -13.11 -1.39
C GLU A 48 2.51 -13.68 -1.68
N GLU A 49 3.34 -12.92 -2.40
CA GLU A 49 4.67 -13.35 -2.85
C GLU A 49 5.61 -13.65 -1.67
N TYR A 50 5.63 -12.76 -0.67
CA TYR A 50 6.51 -12.88 0.49
C TYR A 50 5.85 -13.57 1.68
N LYS A 51 4.59 -14.02 1.55
CA LYS A 51 3.78 -14.55 2.65
C LYS A 51 3.81 -13.64 3.86
N ALA A 52 3.70 -12.33 3.60
CA ALA A 52 3.70 -11.33 4.64
C ALA A 52 2.46 -11.50 5.53
N SER A 53 2.58 -11.18 6.81
CA SER A 53 1.53 -11.46 7.80
C SER A 53 0.72 -10.22 8.16
N LYS A 54 1.20 -9.03 7.82
CA LYS A 54 0.59 -7.76 8.20
C LYS A 54 0.81 -6.69 7.15
N TRP A 55 -0.14 -5.75 7.14
CA TRP A 55 -0.08 -4.49 6.41
C TRP A 55 0.05 -3.33 7.40
N LEU A 56 0.95 -2.40 7.15
CA LEU A 56 1.10 -1.15 7.87
C LEU A 56 0.89 0.03 6.92
N SER A 57 0.00 0.94 7.31
CA SER A 57 -0.35 2.13 6.54
C SER A 57 0.18 3.38 7.22
N ASP A 58 0.99 4.18 6.51
CA ASP A 58 1.32 5.55 6.89
C ASP A 58 0.68 6.53 5.90
N ASP A 59 -0.53 6.97 6.25
CA ASP A 59 -1.36 7.86 5.44
C ASP A 59 -1.23 9.33 5.87
N ARG A 60 -0.25 9.70 6.70
CA ARG A 60 -0.13 11.06 7.26
C ARG A 60 0.06 12.15 6.20
N GLY A 61 0.66 11.81 5.06
CA GLY A 61 0.82 12.69 3.90
C GLY A 61 -0.34 12.63 2.91
N ASN A 62 -1.33 11.76 3.12
CA ASN A 62 -2.46 11.60 2.22
C ASN A 62 -3.61 12.57 2.57
N SER A 63 -4.60 12.69 1.68
CA SER A 63 -5.86 13.36 1.96
C SER A 63 -6.99 12.35 2.17
N ALA A 64 -8.18 12.86 2.49
CA ALA A 64 -9.40 12.06 2.36
C ALA A 64 -9.49 11.45 0.96
N LEU A 65 -9.79 10.15 0.89
CA LEU A 65 -10.02 9.45 -0.36
C LEU A 65 -11.27 9.96 -1.04
N SER A 66 -11.30 9.85 -2.38
CA SER A 66 -12.53 10.07 -3.13
C SER A 66 -13.58 9.00 -2.74
N PRO A 67 -14.88 9.26 -2.95
CA PRO A 67 -15.91 8.24 -2.74
C PRO A 67 -15.66 6.98 -3.57
N GLU A 68 -15.19 7.14 -4.81
CA GLU A 68 -14.89 6.03 -5.71
C GLU A 68 -13.71 5.17 -5.19
N ASP A 69 -12.63 5.81 -4.75
CA ASP A 69 -11.49 5.08 -4.19
C ASP A 69 -11.83 4.43 -2.84
N THR A 70 -12.71 5.06 -2.06
CA THR A 70 -13.22 4.47 -0.81
C THR A 70 -14.03 3.21 -1.09
N GLU A 71 -14.98 3.27 -2.04
CA GLU A 71 -15.81 2.14 -2.43
C GLU A 71 -14.95 1.00 -2.98
N TRP A 72 -14.03 1.31 -3.90
CA TRP A 72 -13.10 0.33 -4.46
C TRP A 72 -12.22 -0.29 -3.37
N SER A 73 -11.65 0.51 -2.46
CA SER A 73 -10.81 -0.01 -1.37
C SER A 73 -11.57 -0.99 -0.48
N MET A 74 -12.84 -0.70 -0.16
CA MET A 74 -13.65 -1.53 0.72
C MET A 74 -14.20 -2.79 0.04
N THR A 75 -14.52 -2.73 -1.24
CA THR A 75 -15.24 -3.80 -1.96
C THR A 75 -14.33 -4.70 -2.80
N ASP A 76 -13.19 -4.20 -3.25
CA ASP A 76 -12.23 -4.95 -4.09
C ASP A 76 -10.92 -5.22 -3.36
N TRP A 77 -10.26 -4.19 -2.84
CA TRP A 77 -8.89 -4.32 -2.34
C TRP A 77 -8.81 -4.97 -0.96
N PHE A 78 -9.58 -4.48 0.02
CA PHE A 78 -9.52 -4.98 1.40
C PHE A 78 -9.85 -6.49 1.53
N PRO A 79 -10.80 -7.07 0.77
CA PRO A 79 -11.07 -8.51 0.82
C PRO A 79 -9.93 -9.43 0.35
N ARG A 80 -8.93 -8.89 -0.36
CA ARG A 80 -7.79 -9.65 -0.92
C ARG A 80 -6.44 -9.25 -0.36
N SER A 81 -6.40 -8.29 0.57
CA SER A 81 -5.21 -7.86 1.32
C SER A 81 -5.15 -8.54 2.68
#